data_AF-A0A2V6Z1Z3-F1
#
_entry.id   AF-A0A2V6Z1Z3-F1
#
_cell.length_a   1.000
_cell.length_b   1.000
_cell.length_c   1.000
_cell.angle_alpha   90.00
_cell.angle_beta   90.00
_cell.angle_gamma   90.00
#
_symmetry.space_group_name_H-M   'P 1'
#
loop_
_entity.id
_entity.type
_entity.pdbx_description
1 polymer ?
#
loop_
_entity_poly.entity_id
_entity_poly.type
_entity_poly.pdbx_seq_one_letter_code
_entity_poly.pdbx_strand_id
1 'polypeptide(L)'
;MCLVTVLAGGSDGRVVVPLWLDPLALAPPTDARALRTTDDAVRGIAAIMAKSFGLAVPDRVTVHVYGGRRAFEQGLMRDARVSPTLAAKLSDFAIGVGSRGQVLLNDQPPNRTEREWLRLIAHELTHVSQIELAAGEGRGEQWLAEGMAEWVAFSTLERLGLDTLERRRQAATAGLRSHATLLQQGLDLEKHGTPQGFTAWHLREGSMAVYQLAFLITDYLIERRGFERMRIYFASFRRSSDRRANFQTAFGVSLADFEADALVRLKTASAL
;
A
#
# COMPACT_ATOMS: atom_id res chain seq x y z
N MET A 1 -8.83 31.05 5.54
CA MET A 1 -9.71 30.31 6.47
C MET A 1 -10.81 29.66 5.66
N CYS A 2 -10.65 28.40 5.25
CA CYS A 2 -11.74 27.62 4.67
C CYS A 2 -12.40 26.83 5.80
N LEU A 3 -13.70 27.03 5.96
CA LEU A 3 -14.54 26.29 6.89
C LEU A 3 -14.58 24.82 6.42
N VAL A 4 -13.90 23.91 7.12
CA VAL A 4 -14.06 22.47 6.88
C VAL A 4 -15.36 22.07 7.55
N THR A 5 -16.41 21.85 6.76
CA THR A 5 -17.66 21.27 7.25
C THR A 5 -17.43 19.78 7.47
N VAL A 6 -17.08 19.38 8.71
CA VAL A 6 -17.17 17.98 9.12
C VAL A 6 -18.65 17.63 9.20
N LEU A 7 -19.17 17.01 8.15
CA LEU A 7 -20.49 16.39 8.20
C LEU A 7 -20.36 15.14 9.07
N ALA A 8 -20.60 15.29 10.37
CA ALA A 8 -20.83 14.19 11.29
C ALA A 8 -22.14 13.50 10.86
N GLY A 9 -22.04 12.54 9.95
CA GLY A 9 -23.15 11.65 9.59
C GLY A 9 -23.50 10.79 10.80
N GLY A 10 -24.73 10.93 11.29
CA GLY A 10 -25.25 10.20 12.44
C GLY A 10 -25.27 8.67 12.27
N SER A 11 -25.29 7.99 13.42
CA SER A 11 -25.58 6.56 13.69
C SER A 11 -24.84 5.43 12.94
N ASP A 12 -24.16 5.68 11.83
CA ASP A 12 -23.61 4.61 10.97
C ASP A 12 -22.12 4.28 11.24
N GLY A 13 -21.49 4.96 12.20
CA GLY A 13 -20.08 4.77 12.53
C GLY A 13 -19.16 5.12 11.36
N ARG A 14 -19.47 6.17 10.58
CA ARG A 14 -18.73 6.57 9.38
C ARG A 14 -18.45 8.07 9.40
N VAL A 15 -17.20 8.46 9.12
CA VAL A 15 -16.77 9.85 8.89
C VAL A 15 -16.27 9.97 7.46
N VAL A 16 -16.64 11.04 6.76
CA VAL A 16 -16.20 11.32 5.38
C VAL A 16 -15.43 12.63 5.36
N VAL A 17 -14.21 12.59 4.82
CA VAL A 17 -13.26 13.70 4.80
C VAL A 17 -12.88 13.98 3.33
N PRO A 18 -13.61 14.86 2.63
CA PRO A 18 -13.25 15.29 1.28
C PRO A 18 -12.08 16.27 1.34
N LEU A 19 -11.01 15.99 0.61
CA LEU A 19 -9.77 16.75 0.65
C LEU A 19 -9.39 17.24 -0.75
N TRP A 20 -8.93 18.49 -0.81
CA TRP A 20 -8.26 19.07 -1.96
C TRP A 20 -6.76 19.10 -1.67
N LEU A 21 -5.99 18.45 -2.53
CA LEU A 21 -4.55 18.29 -2.41
C LEU A 21 -3.88 19.03 -3.56
N ASP A 22 -3.61 20.33 -3.41
CA ASP A 22 -2.79 21.07 -4.38
C ASP A 22 -1.33 20.64 -4.22
N PRO A 23 -0.75 19.86 -5.15
CA PRO A 23 0.60 19.32 -5.00
C PRO A 23 1.69 20.40 -4.94
N LEU A 24 1.40 21.62 -5.43
CA LEU A 24 2.32 22.76 -5.36
C LEU A 24 2.29 23.41 -3.98
N ALA A 25 1.13 23.47 -3.33
CA ALA A 25 0.96 24.04 -1.99
C ALA A 25 1.29 23.07 -0.85
N LEU A 26 1.34 21.76 -1.12
CA LEU A 26 1.69 20.74 -0.12
C LEU A 26 3.13 20.89 0.38
N ALA A 27 3.28 21.00 1.71
CA ALA A 27 4.55 21.04 2.41
C ALA A 27 4.71 19.80 3.31
N PRO A 28 5.81 19.03 3.19
CA PRO A 28 6.06 17.90 4.09
C PRO A 28 6.11 18.36 5.55
N PRO A 29 5.48 17.63 6.48
CA PRO A 29 5.53 17.96 7.90
C PRO A 29 6.96 17.77 8.43
N THR A 30 7.38 18.65 9.32
CA THR A 30 8.67 18.54 10.02
C THR A 30 8.60 17.64 11.27
N ASP A 31 7.38 17.34 11.75
CA ASP A 31 7.13 16.56 12.97
C ASP A 31 5.81 15.78 12.83
N ALA A 32 5.83 14.50 13.22
CA ALA A 32 4.65 13.65 13.28
C ALA A 32 3.52 14.23 14.16
N ARG A 33 3.85 14.99 15.20
CA ARG A 33 2.87 15.60 16.12
C ARG A 33 1.94 16.62 15.46
N ALA A 34 2.25 17.05 14.24
CA ALA A 34 1.38 17.88 13.42
C ALA A 34 0.25 17.08 12.74
N LEU A 35 0.33 15.75 12.69
CA LEU A 35 -0.58 14.86 11.95
C LEU A 35 -1.70 14.31 12.84
N ARG A 36 -2.34 15.18 13.63
CA ARG A 36 -3.28 14.78 14.69
C ARG A 36 -4.65 14.36 14.17
N THR A 37 -5.07 14.91 13.05
CA THR A 37 -6.35 14.58 12.41
C THR A 37 -6.12 13.77 11.14
N THR A 38 -7.15 13.06 10.67
CA THR A 38 -7.08 12.36 9.37
C THR A 38 -6.79 13.34 8.22
N ASP A 39 -7.30 14.57 8.27
CA ASP A 39 -7.00 15.62 7.29
C ASP A 39 -5.50 15.94 7.29
N ASP A 40 -4.96 16.31 8.46
CA ASP A 40 -3.54 16.65 8.61
C ASP A 40 -2.63 15.50 8.16
N ALA A 41 -2.95 14.27 8.58
CA ALA A 41 -2.23 13.07 8.21
C ALA A 41 -2.21 12.87 6.68
N VAL A 42 -3.37 12.94 6.03
CA VAL A 42 -3.47 12.75 4.57
C VAL A 42 -2.71 13.83 3.82
N ARG A 43 -2.83 15.11 4.22
CA ARG A 43 -2.09 16.21 3.58
C ARG A 43 -0.58 16.06 3.76
N GLY A 44 -0.13 15.80 4.99
CA GLY A 44 1.29 15.67 5.30
C GLY A 44 1.93 14.47 4.59
N ILE A 45 1.24 13.34 4.56
CA ILE A 45 1.69 12.13 3.86
C ILE A 45 1.69 12.36 2.35
N ALA A 46 0.63 12.95 1.78
CA ALA A 46 0.59 13.31 0.37
C ALA A 46 1.75 14.25 -0.01
N ALA A 47 2.12 15.20 0.86
CA ALA A 47 3.26 16.07 0.64
C ALA A 47 4.59 15.29 0.62
N ILE A 48 4.79 14.35 1.55
CA ILE A 48 5.96 13.44 1.55
C ILE A 48 5.98 12.63 0.25
N MET A 49 4.86 12.05 -0.15
CA MET A 49 4.75 11.26 -1.38
C MET A 49 5.11 12.06 -2.63
N ALA A 50 4.57 13.26 -2.77
CA ALA A 50 4.84 14.11 -3.92
C ALA A 50 6.28 14.65 -3.92
N LYS A 51 6.82 15.10 -2.78
CA LYS A 51 8.11 15.80 -2.74
C LYS A 51 9.32 14.88 -2.53
N SER A 52 9.15 13.79 -1.78
CA SER A 52 10.25 12.85 -1.46
C SER A 52 10.30 11.64 -2.38
N PHE A 53 9.14 11.16 -2.85
CA PHE A 53 9.06 9.98 -3.72
C PHE A 53 8.70 10.34 -5.17
N GLY A 54 8.23 11.57 -5.41
CA GLY A 54 7.74 12.03 -6.70
C GLY A 54 6.55 11.22 -7.21
N LEU A 55 5.73 10.72 -6.29
CA LEU A 55 4.51 10.00 -6.62
C LEU A 55 3.42 10.97 -7.07
N ALA A 56 2.58 10.49 -8.00
CA ALA A 56 1.40 11.22 -8.44
C ALA A 56 0.37 11.26 -7.32
N VAL A 57 -0.01 12.45 -6.88
CA VAL A 57 -1.10 12.66 -5.91
C VAL A 57 -2.25 13.32 -6.66
N PRO A 58 -3.49 12.81 -6.58
CA PRO A 58 -4.62 13.44 -7.24
C PRO A 58 -4.98 14.76 -6.55
N ASP A 59 -5.48 15.73 -7.32
CA ASP A 59 -5.93 17.03 -6.79
C ASP A 59 -7.05 16.90 -5.74
N ARG A 60 -7.75 15.76 -5.75
CA ARG A 60 -8.82 15.44 -4.81
C ARG A 60 -8.72 14.01 -4.34
N VAL A 61 -8.90 13.81 -3.05
CA VAL A 61 -9.12 12.49 -2.45
C VAL A 61 -10.26 12.57 -1.44
N THR A 62 -11.10 11.53 -1.40
CA THR A 62 -12.12 11.39 -0.36
C THR A 62 -11.71 10.29 0.59
N VAL A 63 -11.57 10.61 1.88
CA VAL A 63 -11.23 9.61 2.90
C VAL A 63 -12.45 9.25 3.71
N HIS A 64 -12.76 7.96 3.76
CA HIS A 64 -13.85 7.39 4.52
C HIS A 64 -13.28 6.63 5.70
N VAL A 65 -13.67 6.99 6.92
CA VAL A 65 -13.21 6.37 8.17
C VAL A 65 -14.40 5.67 8.82
N TYR A 66 -14.28 4.37 9.08
CA TYR A 66 -15.37 3.54 9.59
C TYR A 66 -15.03 2.99 10.97
N GLY A 67 -15.92 3.18 11.95
CA GLY A 67 -15.81 2.73 13.33
C GLY A 67 -16.09 1.23 13.49
N GLY A 68 -15.28 0.38 12.85
CA GLY A 68 -15.30 -1.07 13.02
C GLY A 68 -15.61 -1.86 11.75
N ARG A 69 -15.34 -3.17 11.80
CA ARG A 69 -15.43 -4.10 10.65
C ARG A 69 -16.78 -4.04 9.93
N ARG A 70 -17.90 -4.03 10.68
CA ARG A 70 -19.24 -4.01 10.08
C ARG A 70 -19.50 -2.72 9.29
N ALA A 71 -19.14 -1.57 9.84
CA ALA A 71 -19.30 -0.29 9.13
C ALA A 71 -18.39 -0.24 7.90
N PHE A 72 -17.16 -0.76 8.01
CA PHE A 72 -16.20 -0.87 6.91
C PHE A 72 -16.72 -1.79 5.78
N GLU A 73 -17.25 -2.96 6.11
CA GLU A 73 -17.86 -3.90 5.15
C GLU A 73 -19.02 -3.23 4.37
N GLN A 74 -19.88 -2.48 5.07
CA GLN A 74 -20.93 -1.69 4.44
C GLN A 74 -20.38 -0.54 3.58
N GLY A 75 -19.25 0.03 3.98
CA GLY A 75 -18.49 1.01 3.20
C GLY A 75 -17.94 0.44 1.90
N LEU A 76 -17.38 -0.77 1.92
CA LEU A 76 -16.88 -1.45 0.72
C LEU A 76 -17.98 -1.62 -0.33
N MET A 77 -19.20 -1.97 0.10
CA MET A 77 -20.35 -2.08 -0.80
C MET A 77 -20.83 -0.70 -1.30
N ARG A 78 -20.98 0.27 -0.40
CA ARG A 78 -21.57 1.58 -0.72
C ARG A 78 -20.62 2.49 -1.51
N ASP A 79 -19.38 2.60 -1.06
CA ASP A 79 -18.43 3.62 -1.51
C ASP A 79 -17.41 3.04 -2.51
N ALA A 80 -16.97 1.79 -2.32
CA ALA A 80 -16.07 1.10 -3.26
C ALA A 80 -16.82 0.23 -4.30
N ARG A 81 -18.16 0.16 -4.22
CA ARG A 81 -19.03 -0.63 -5.14
C ARG A 81 -18.63 -2.09 -5.27
N VAL A 82 -18.06 -2.65 -4.21
CA VAL A 82 -17.68 -4.05 -4.13
C VAL A 82 -18.93 -4.91 -3.91
N SER A 83 -18.99 -6.11 -4.52
CA SER A 83 -20.11 -7.02 -4.32
C SER A 83 -20.20 -7.46 -2.84
N PRO A 84 -21.39 -7.81 -2.32
CA PRO A 84 -21.53 -8.22 -0.91
C PRO A 84 -20.60 -9.38 -0.51
N THR A 85 -20.46 -10.39 -1.37
CA THR A 85 -19.57 -11.53 -1.12
C THR A 85 -18.10 -11.11 -1.04
N LEU A 86 -17.66 -10.22 -1.93
CA LEU A 86 -16.29 -9.73 -1.91
C LEU A 86 -16.06 -8.75 -0.74
N ALA A 87 -17.05 -7.92 -0.39
CA ALA A 87 -16.98 -7.01 0.76
C ALA A 87 -16.83 -7.77 2.08
N ALA A 88 -17.63 -8.81 2.29
CA ALA A 88 -17.53 -9.69 3.46
C ALA A 88 -16.11 -10.29 3.55
N LYS A 89 -15.62 -10.86 2.45
CA LYS A 89 -14.29 -11.45 2.37
C LYS A 89 -13.17 -10.43 2.61
N LEU A 90 -13.23 -9.26 1.99
CA LEU A 90 -12.22 -8.20 2.19
C LEU A 90 -12.23 -7.71 3.63
N SER A 91 -13.41 -7.52 4.23
CA SER A 91 -13.53 -7.02 5.61
C SER A 91 -12.97 -7.97 6.67
N ASP A 92 -12.73 -9.25 6.35
CA ASP A 92 -12.07 -10.19 7.25
C ASP A 92 -10.58 -9.92 7.46
N PHE A 93 -9.92 -9.28 6.49
CA PHE A 93 -8.47 -9.11 6.53
C PHE A 93 -7.99 -7.70 6.19
N ALA A 94 -8.70 -6.97 5.34
CA ALA A 94 -8.35 -5.61 4.98
C ALA A 94 -8.79 -4.65 6.08
N ILE A 95 -7.89 -3.76 6.46
CA ILE A 95 -8.17 -2.64 7.37
C ILE A 95 -8.17 -1.29 6.65
N GLY A 96 -7.84 -1.28 5.35
CA GLY A 96 -7.96 -0.14 4.46
C GLY A 96 -8.11 -0.59 3.00
N VAL A 97 -8.58 0.31 2.14
CA VAL A 97 -8.63 0.16 0.68
C VAL A 97 -8.41 1.51 0.01
N GLY A 98 -7.35 1.63 -0.79
CA GLY A 98 -7.17 2.68 -1.78
C GLY A 98 -7.85 2.33 -3.11
N SER A 99 -8.65 3.26 -3.64
CA SER A 99 -9.23 3.17 -4.99
C SER A 99 -9.20 4.54 -5.66
N ARG A 100 -9.67 4.65 -6.90
CA ARG A 100 -9.54 5.90 -7.66
C ARG A 100 -10.14 7.10 -6.90
N GLY A 101 -9.28 8.04 -6.49
CA GLY A 101 -9.68 9.27 -5.81
C GLY A 101 -10.24 9.08 -4.40
N GLN A 102 -10.10 7.90 -3.79
CA GLN A 102 -10.63 7.65 -2.44
C GLN A 102 -9.83 6.64 -1.64
N VAL A 103 -9.91 6.77 -0.32
CA VAL A 103 -9.32 5.86 0.66
C VAL A 103 -10.39 5.49 1.67
N LEU A 104 -10.56 4.20 1.93
CA LEU A 104 -11.46 3.67 2.95
C LEU A 104 -10.62 3.10 4.09
N LEU A 105 -10.91 3.45 5.34
CA LEU A 105 -10.11 3.06 6.52
C LEU A 105 -10.99 2.52 7.64
N ASN A 106 -10.61 1.37 8.20
CA ASN A 106 -11.23 0.84 9.40
C ASN A 106 -10.55 1.41 10.65
N ASP A 107 -11.29 2.17 11.45
CA ASP A 107 -10.78 3.00 12.53
C ASP A 107 -10.52 2.22 13.84
N GLN A 108 -11.06 1.01 13.99
CA GLN A 108 -11.00 0.27 15.26
C GLN A 108 -10.40 -1.14 15.15
N PRO A 109 -9.19 -1.33 14.60
CA PRO A 109 -8.47 -2.57 14.83
C PRO A 109 -8.00 -2.64 16.30
N PRO A 110 -8.01 -3.81 16.96
CA PRO A 110 -7.71 -3.98 18.39
C PRO A 110 -6.38 -3.38 18.87
N ASN A 111 -5.41 -3.19 17.95
CA ASN A 111 -4.05 -2.75 18.24
C ASN A 111 -3.68 -1.41 17.56
N ARG A 112 -4.67 -0.54 17.30
CA ARG A 112 -4.41 0.74 16.63
C ARG A 112 -3.51 1.64 17.49
N THR A 113 -2.35 1.99 16.93
CA THR A 113 -1.50 3.08 17.43
C THR A 113 -1.49 4.23 16.42
N GLU A 114 -1.11 5.43 16.84
CA GLU A 114 -0.96 6.58 15.93
C GLU A 114 0.03 6.27 14.79
N ARG A 115 1.16 5.61 15.12
CA ARG A 115 2.13 5.14 14.13
C ARG A 115 1.49 4.21 13.08
N GLU A 116 0.72 3.22 13.52
CA GLU A 116 0.06 2.28 12.59
C GLU A 116 -1.06 2.94 11.78
N TRP A 117 -1.70 3.97 12.33
CA TRP A 117 -2.68 4.78 11.58
C TRP A 117 -2.01 5.57 10.46
N LEU A 118 -0.90 6.25 10.75
CA LEU A 118 -0.13 6.98 9.74
C LEU A 118 0.45 6.03 8.69
N ARG A 119 0.91 4.83 9.10
CA ARG A 119 1.35 3.77 8.18
C ARG A 119 0.22 3.37 7.22
N LEU A 120 -0.96 3.11 7.76
CA LEU A 120 -2.12 2.70 6.97
C LEU A 120 -2.52 3.78 5.96
N ILE A 121 -2.60 5.04 6.38
CA ILE A 121 -2.91 6.15 5.47
C ILE A 121 -1.87 6.23 4.34
N ALA A 122 -0.57 6.12 4.66
CA ALA A 122 0.49 6.14 3.64
C ALA A 122 0.41 4.94 2.69
N HIS A 123 0.09 3.76 3.20
CA HIS A 123 -0.13 2.55 2.41
C HIS A 123 -1.28 2.76 1.41
N GLU A 124 -2.47 3.15 1.90
CA GLU A 124 -3.64 3.30 1.03
C GLU A 124 -3.51 4.46 0.03
N LEU A 125 -2.90 5.58 0.42
CA LEU A 125 -2.61 6.67 -0.52
C LEU A 125 -1.61 6.24 -1.61
N THR A 126 -0.72 5.28 -1.31
CA THR A 126 0.18 4.72 -2.32
C THR A 126 -0.59 3.98 -3.39
N HIS A 127 -1.64 3.23 -3.04
CA HIS A 127 -2.52 2.63 -4.04
C HIS A 127 -3.23 3.68 -4.90
N VAL A 128 -3.72 4.77 -4.30
CA VAL A 128 -4.28 5.89 -5.07
C VAL A 128 -3.24 6.44 -6.06
N SER A 129 -1.99 6.61 -5.63
CA SER A 129 -0.90 7.07 -6.51
C SER A 129 -0.58 6.08 -7.62
N GLN A 130 -0.57 4.77 -7.34
CA GLN A 130 -0.37 3.72 -8.34
C GLN A 130 -1.48 3.74 -9.40
N ILE A 131 -2.74 3.93 -8.98
CA ILE A 131 -3.90 4.04 -9.86
C ILE A 131 -3.79 5.29 -10.75
N GLU A 132 -3.40 6.42 -10.16
CA GLU A 132 -3.15 7.65 -10.92
C GLU A 132 -2.01 7.47 -11.93
N LEU A 133 -0.89 6.85 -11.54
CA LEU A 133 0.20 6.54 -12.48
C LEU A 133 -0.27 5.64 -13.61
N ALA A 134 -1.02 4.57 -13.31
CA ALA A 134 -1.46 3.58 -14.28
C ALA A 134 -2.67 4.00 -15.12
N ALA A 135 -3.36 5.08 -14.76
CA ALA A 135 -4.68 5.47 -15.29
C ALA A 135 -5.72 4.34 -15.19
N GLY A 136 -5.70 3.58 -14.10
CA GLY A 136 -6.64 2.48 -13.86
C GLY A 136 -6.24 1.59 -12.69
N GLU A 137 -7.20 0.83 -12.19
CA GLU A 137 -7.04 -0.04 -11.02
C GLU A 137 -6.53 -1.44 -11.41
N GLY A 138 -5.79 -2.09 -10.51
CA GLY A 138 -5.42 -3.51 -10.60
C GLY A 138 -4.60 -3.90 -11.83
N ARG A 139 -3.83 -2.96 -12.42
CA ARG A 139 -3.10 -3.22 -13.68
C ARG A 139 -1.73 -3.88 -13.50
N GLY A 140 -1.04 -3.58 -12.40
CA GLY A 140 0.31 -4.07 -12.12
C GLY A 140 0.35 -5.45 -11.46
N GLU A 141 1.57 -5.96 -11.26
CA GLU A 141 1.84 -7.09 -10.36
C GLU A 141 1.29 -6.79 -8.96
N GLN A 142 0.31 -7.55 -8.47
CA GLN A 142 -0.33 -7.30 -7.17
C GLN A 142 0.70 -7.36 -6.03
N TRP A 143 1.57 -8.37 -6.00
CA TRP A 143 2.62 -8.47 -4.98
C TRP A 143 3.53 -7.22 -4.96
N LEU A 144 3.78 -6.61 -6.12
CA LEU A 144 4.62 -5.42 -6.24
C LEU A 144 3.86 -4.16 -5.83
N ALA A 145 2.55 -4.09 -6.13
CA ALA A 145 1.69 -3.00 -5.69
C ALA A 145 1.62 -2.93 -4.16
N GLU A 146 1.38 -4.08 -3.50
CA GLU A 146 1.34 -4.21 -2.04
C GLU A 146 2.72 -3.94 -1.41
N GLY A 147 3.78 -4.54 -1.98
CA GLY A 147 5.13 -4.34 -1.48
C GLY A 147 5.62 -2.90 -1.62
N MET A 148 5.24 -2.19 -2.70
CA MET A 148 5.52 -0.77 -2.86
C MET A 148 4.74 0.07 -1.83
N ALA A 149 3.47 -0.27 -1.58
CA ALA A 149 2.65 0.42 -0.57
C ALA A 149 3.24 0.27 0.84
N GLU A 150 3.71 -0.92 1.23
CA GLU A 150 4.45 -1.12 2.48
C GLU A 150 5.78 -0.35 2.50
N TRP A 151 6.56 -0.40 1.42
CA TRP A 151 7.84 0.30 1.34
C TRP A 151 7.68 1.82 1.50
N VAL A 152 6.70 2.42 0.81
CA VAL A 152 6.39 3.85 0.91
C VAL A 152 5.85 4.18 2.30
N ALA A 153 5.00 3.34 2.88
CA ALA A 153 4.49 3.54 4.23
C ALA A 153 5.62 3.55 5.28
N PHE A 154 6.52 2.56 5.26
CA PHE A 154 7.66 2.51 6.16
C PHE A 154 8.64 3.68 5.93
N SER A 155 8.92 4.03 4.68
CA SER A 155 9.78 5.17 4.34
C SER A 155 9.18 6.51 4.75
N THR A 156 7.85 6.60 4.79
CA THR A 156 7.11 7.76 5.33
C THR A 156 7.25 7.83 6.84
N LEU A 157 7.06 6.71 7.56
CA LEU A 157 7.28 6.66 9.01
C LEU A 157 8.72 7.03 9.39
N GLU A 158 9.71 6.61 8.59
CA GLU A 158 11.11 6.96 8.79
C GLU A 158 11.37 8.47 8.67
N ARG A 159 10.77 9.13 7.67
CA ARG A 159 10.83 10.59 7.52
C ARG A 159 10.15 11.34 8.66
N LEU A 160 9.12 10.73 9.26
CA LEU A 160 8.42 11.26 10.42
C LEU A 160 9.14 10.95 11.75
N GLY A 161 10.25 10.20 11.72
CA GLY A 161 10.99 9.80 12.93
C GLY A 161 10.27 8.78 13.81
N LEU A 162 9.26 8.07 13.28
CA LEU A 162 8.41 7.15 14.04
C LEU A 162 8.86 5.69 13.92
N ASP A 163 9.60 5.35 12.86
CA ASP A 163 10.12 4.02 12.60
C ASP A 163 11.36 4.08 11.70
N THR A 164 11.94 2.93 11.32
CA THR A 164 12.97 2.89 10.27
C THR A 164 12.71 1.76 9.29
N LEU A 165 13.11 1.96 8.04
CA LEU A 165 13.01 0.94 7.01
C LEU A 165 13.85 -0.29 7.39
N GLU A 166 15.03 -0.05 7.98
CA GLU A 166 15.93 -1.09 8.46
C GLU A 166 15.29 -1.97 9.54
N ARG A 167 14.61 -1.37 10.54
CA ARG A 167 13.90 -2.15 11.56
C ARG A 167 12.82 -3.03 10.94
N ARG A 168 12.12 -2.52 9.93
CA ARG A 168 11.07 -3.27 9.21
C ARG A 168 11.63 -4.41 8.37
N ARG A 169 12.80 -4.22 7.73
CA ARG A 169 13.56 -5.30 7.06
C ARG A 169 13.94 -6.41 8.02
N GLN A 170 14.48 -6.05 9.18
CA GLN A 170 14.88 -7.02 10.20
C GLN A 170 13.67 -7.81 10.72
N ALA A 171 12.56 -7.12 11.03
CA ALA A 171 11.34 -7.76 11.49
C ALA A 171 10.74 -8.69 10.43
N ALA A 172 10.67 -8.26 9.17
CA ALA A 172 10.17 -9.09 8.07
C ALA A 172 11.08 -10.31 7.81
N THR A 173 12.41 -10.13 7.86
CA THR A 173 13.37 -11.23 7.69
C THR A 173 13.26 -12.24 8.83
N ALA A 174 13.09 -11.78 10.07
CA ALA A 174 12.83 -12.66 11.20
C ALA A 174 11.49 -13.41 11.04
N GLY A 175 10.44 -12.74 10.54
CA GLY A 175 9.15 -13.35 10.22
C GLY A 175 9.24 -14.46 9.17
N LEU A 176 10.09 -14.30 8.15
CA LEU A 176 10.34 -15.36 7.15
C LEU A 176 10.97 -16.62 7.75
N ARG A 177 11.83 -16.51 8.76
CA ARG A 177 12.40 -17.68 9.44
C ARG A 177 11.33 -18.53 10.11
N SER A 178 10.30 -17.90 10.66
CA SER A 178 9.15 -18.56 11.25
C SER A 178 8.19 -19.17 10.21
N HIS A 179 8.34 -18.83 8.93
CA HIS A 179 7.50 -19.30 7.82
C HIS A 179 8.37 -19.87 6.69
N ALA A 180 9.35 -20.71 7.05
CA ALA A 180 10.34 -21.23 6.10
C ALA A 180 9.74 -21.92 4.86
N THR A 181 8.54 -22.48 4.99
CA THR A 181 7.80 -23.12 3.89
C THR A 181 7.48 -22.17 2.74
N LEU A 182 7.37 -20.85 3.01
CA LEU A 182 7.11 -19.83 1.99
C LEU A 182 8.16 -19.81 0.89
N LEU A 183 9.41 -20.11 1.22
CA LEU A 183 10.53 -20.06 0.25
C LEU A 183 10.86 -21.45 -0.32
N GLN A 184 10.36 -22.53 0.28
CA GLN A 184 10.66 -23.89 -0.17
C GLN A 184 9.99 -24.21 -1.51
N GLN A 185 8.81 -23.67 -1.76
CA GLN A 185 8.03 -23.93 -2.97
C GLN A 185 8.35 -22.95 -4.13
N GLY A 186 9.31 -22.05 -3.94
CA GLY A 186 9.54 -20.90 -4.84
C GLY A 186 8.63 -19.72 -4.51
N LEU A 187 8.74 -18.62 -5.27
CA LEU A 187 7.93 -17.43 -5.05
C LEU A 187 6.69 -17.38 -5.95
N ASP A 188 6.74 -17.91 -7.18
CA ASP A 188 5.63 -17.89 -8.15
C ASP A 188 5.01 -16.50 -8.30
N LEU A 189 5.88 -15.50 -8.55
CA LEU A 189 5.51 -14.09 -8.62
C LEU A 189 4.50 -13.82 -9.72
N GLU A 190 4.55 -14.57 -10.81
CA GLU A 190 3.57 -14.46 -11.91
C GLU A 190 2.15 -14.78 -11.41
N LYS A 191 1.98 -15.84 -10.63
CA LYS A 191 0.68 -16.21 -10.03
C LYS A 191 0.23 -15.18 -9.00
N HIS A 192 1.14 -14.75 -8.13
CA HIS A 192 0.87 -13.75 -7.10
C HIS A 192 0.81 -12.31 -7.66
N GLY A 193 1.04 -12.16 -8.96
CA GLY A 193 0.86 -10.94 -9.73
C GLY A 193 -0.59 -10.54 -9.96
N THR A 194 -1.54 -11.45 -9.74
CA THR A 194 -2.97 -11.19 -9.91
C THR A 194 -3.65 -10.97 -8.56
N PRO A 195 -4.72 -10.14 -8.48
CA PRO A 195 -5.48 -9.96 -7.23
C PRO A 195 -5.99 -11.27 -6.64
N GLN A 196 -6.44 -12.19 -7.50
CA GLN A 196 -6.94 -13.51 -7.10
C GLN A 196 -5.82 -14.40 -6.56
N GLY A 197 -4.68 -14.46 -7.26
CA GLY A 197 -3.53 -15.26 -6.83
C GLY A 197 -2.89 -14.73 -5.55
N PHE A 198 -2.84 -13.41 -5.38
CA PHE A 198 -2.36 -12.78 -4.14
C PHE A 198 -3.33 -13.02 -2.97
N THR A 199 -4.64 -12.87 -3.20
CA THR A 199 -5.65 -13.19 -2.18
C THR A 199 -5.57 -14.66 -1.74
N ALA A 200 -5.39 -15.58 -2.69
CA ALA A 200 -5.23 -17.00 -2.38
C ALA A 200 -3.94 -17.27 -1.59
N TRP A 201 -2.85 -16.55 -1.89
CA TRP A 201 -1.59 -16.64 -1.13
C TRP A 201 -1.78 -16.19 0.31
N HIS A 202 -2.38 -15.01 0.47
CA HIS A 202 -2.73 -14.43 1.76
C HIS A 202 -3.59 -15.38 2.61
N LEU A 203 -4.65 -15.98 2.04
CA LEU A 203 -5.53 -16.89 2.78
C LEU A 203 -4.82 -18.19 3.20
N ARG A 204 -3.84 -18.64 2.42
CA ARG A 204 -3.11 -19.89 2.69
C ARG A 204 -2.02 -19.71 3.74
N GLU A 205 -1.26 -18.61 3.65
CA GLU A 205 -0.03 -18.41 4.43
C GLU A 205 -0.17 -17.35 5.54
N GLY A 206 -1.29 -16.61 5.56
CA GLY A 206 -1.54 -15.51 6.49
C GLY A 206 -1.08 -14.13 5.97
N SER A 207 -1.83 -13.07 6.30
CA SER A 207 -1.57 -11.71 5.75
C SER A 207 -0.22 -11.16 6.17
N MET A 208 0.12 -11.26 7.45
CA MET A 208 1.36 -10.68 7.94
C MET A 208 2.58 -11.23 7.19
N ALA A 209 2.65 -12.54 7.00
CA ALA A 209 3.78 -13.18 6.34
C ALA A 209 3.86 -12.83 4.84
N VAL A 210 2.71 -12.82 4.14
CA VAL A 210 2.64 -12.48 2.71
C VAL A 210 3.02 -11.01 2.46
N TYR A 211 2.53 -10.08 3.27
CA TYR A 211 2.87 -8.66 3.12
C TYR A 211 4.34 -8.38 3.48
N GLN A 212 4.88 -9.05 4.51
CA GLN A 212 6.31 -8.98 4.84
C GLN A 212 7.18 -9.49 3.69
N LEU A 213 6.79 -10.59 3.05
CA LEU A 213 7.50 -11.14 1.90
C LEU A 213 7.41 -10.22 0.68
N ALA A 214 6.20 -9.73 0.34
CA ALA A 214 5.99 -8.76 -0.73
C ALA A 214 6.83 -7.49 -0.53
N PHE A 215 6.89 -6.98 0.71
CA PHE A 215 7.77 -5.89 1.12
C PHE A 215 9.24 -6.22 0.84
N LEU A 216 9.76 -7.36 1.32
CA LEU A 216 11.18 -7.71 1.15
C LEU A 216 11.57 -7.91 -0.33
N ILE A 217 10.71 -8.53 -1.14
CA ILE A 217 10.95 -8.69 -2.58
C ILE A 217 10.99 -7.31 -3.25
N THR A 218 10.04 -6.45 -2.92
CA THR A 218 9.95 -5.09 -3.48
C THR A 218 11.12 -4.21 -3.04
N ASP A 219 11.48 -4.26 -1.77
CA ASP A 219 12.62 -3.55 -1.21
C ASP A 219 13.92 -3.98 -1.90
N TYR A 220 14.13 -5.28 -2.13
CA TYR A 220 15.27 -5.77 -2.90
C TYR A 220 15.26 -5.26 -4.35
N LEU A 221 14.10 -5.22 -5.02
CA LEU A 221 13.99 -4.63 -6.35
C LEU A 221 14.37 -3.15 -6.36
N ILE A 222 13.90 -2.39 -5.37
CA ILE A 222 14.20 -0.96 -5.20
C ILE A 222 15.69 -0.75 -4.93
N GLU A 223 16.31 -1.55 -4.07
CA GLU A 223 17.76 -1.49 -3.80
C GLU A 223 18.59 -1.71 -5.07
N ARG A 224 18.17 -2.64 -5.94
CA ARG A 224 18.94 -3.02 -7.14
C ARG A 224 18.68 -2.12 -8.34
N ARG A 225 17.48 -1.54 -8.46
CA ARG A 225 17.02 -0.83 -9.66
C ARG A 225 16.62 0.62 -9.42
N GLY A 226 16.44 1.03 -8.16
CA GLY A 226 16.00 2.36 -7.76
C GLY A 226 14.49 2.54 -7.83
N PHE A 227 13.96 3.39 -6.95
CA PHE A 227 12.52 3.64 -6.84
C PHE A 227 11.90 4.30 -8.09
N GLU A 228 12.67 5.09 -8.85
CA GLU A 228 12.16 5.72 -10.07
C GLU A 228 11.69 4.69 -11.11
N ARG A 229 12.33 3.52 -11.17
CA ARG A 229 11.90 2.43 -12.06
C ARG A 229 10.53 1.88 -11.68
N MET A 230 10.17 1.91 -10.39
CA MET A 230 8.84 1.54 -9.92
C MET A 230 7.76 2.48 -10.48
N ARG A 231 8.03 3.79 -10.47
CA ARG A 231 7.13 4.77 -11.05
C ARG A 231 6.97 4.58 -12.55
N ILE A 232 8.06 4.33 -13.26
CA ILE A 232 8.04 4.02 -14.70
C ILE A 232 7.22 2.76 -14.97
N TYR A 233 7.38 1.71 -14.15
CA TYR A 233 6.60 0.48 -14.25
C TYR A 233 5.09 0.76 -14.14
N PHE A 234 4.63 1.43 -13.08
CA PHE A 234 3.20 1.73 -12.95
C PHE A 234 2.69 2.68 -14.05
N ALA A 235 3.47 3.67 -14.46
CA ALA A 235 3.10 4.59 -15.54
C ALA A 235 2.98 3.91 -16.92
N SER A 236 3.72 2.81 -17.14
CA SER A 236 3.69 2.08 -18.42
C SER A 236 2.30 1.48 -18.74
N PHE A 237 1.48 1.23 -17.71
CA PHE A 237 0.13 0.70 -17.86
C PHE A 237 -0.86 1.65 -18.51
N ARG A 238 -0.50 2.92 -18.70
CA ARG A 238 -1.25 3.85 -19.54
C ARG A 238 -1.22 3.46 -21.02
N ARG A 239 -0.18 2.75 -21.46
CA ARG A 239 0.09 2.44 -22.87
C ARG A 239 0.01 0.95 -23.19
N SER A 240 0.22 0.08 -22.21
CA SER A 240 0.25 -1.37 -22.40
C SER A 240 -0.32 -2.10 -21.19
N SER A 241 -1.17 -3.10 -21.41
CA SER A 241 -1.64 -4.01 -20.35
C SER A 241 -0.73 -5.22 -20.14
N ASP A 242 0.37 -5.34 -20.90
CA ASP A 242 1.31 -6.46 -20.78
C ASP A 242 2.21 -6.26 -19.56
N ARG A 243 1.84 -6.92 -18.44
CA ARG A 243 2.58 -6.84 -17.18
C ARG A 243 4.04 -7.27 -17.31
N ARG A 244 4.32 -8.34 -18.08
CA ARG A 244 5.67 -8.90 -18.21
C ARG A 244 6.57 -7.98 -19.02
N ALA A 245 6.08 -7.50 -20.17
CA ALA A 245 6.81 -6.56 -21.00
C ALA A 245 7.05 -5.23 -20.27
N ASN A 246 6.05 -4.74 -19.52
CA ASN A 246 6.16 -3.55 -18.69
C ASN A 246 7.21 -3.72 -17.59
N PHE A 247 7.21 -4.86 -16.90
CA PHE A 247 8.21 -5.20 -15.87
C PHE A 247 9.61 -5.21 -16.45
N GLN A 248 9.82 -5.96 -17.54
CA GLN A 248 11.12 -6.06 -18.19
C GLN A 248 11.63 -4.71 -18.70
N THR A 249 10.76 -3.90 -19.31
CA THR A 249 11.12 -2.57 -19.80
C THR A 249 11.51 -1.63 -18.67
N ALA A 250 10.79 -1.66 -17.55
CA ALA A 250 11.04 -0.77 -16.42
C ALA A 250 12.32 -1.17 -15.66
N PHE A 251 12.50 -2.46 -15.38
CA PHE A 251 13.55 -2.96 -14.48
C PHE A 251 14.76 -3.55 -15.19
N GLY A 252 14.71 -3.72 -16.51
CA GLY A 252 15.82 -4.26 -17.32
C GLY A 252 16.10 -5.74 -17.09
N VAL A 253 15.17 -6.48 -16.49
CA VAL A 253 15.29 -7.91 -16.17
C VAL A 253 13.92 -8.56 -16.32
N SER A 254 13.87 -9.82 -16.77
CA SER A 254 12.59 -10.53 -16.83
C SER A 254 12.05 -10.79 -15.41
N LEU A 255 10.74 -10.98 -15.27
CA LEU A 255 10.13 -11.31 -13.98
C LEU A 255 10.70 -12.63 -13.44
N ALA A 256 10.92 -13.63 -14.30
CA ALA A 256 11.46 -14.93 -13.92
C ALA A 256 12.92 -14.85 -13.43
N ASP A 257 13.77 -14.08 -14.11
CA ASP A 257 15.17 -13.92 -13.70
C ASP A 257 15.26 -13.15 -12.37
N PHE A 258 14.41 -12.13 -12.19
CA PHE A 258 14.32 -11.42 -10.93
C PHE A 258 13.82 -12.32 -9.80
N GLU A 259 12.80 -13.14 -10.05
CA GLU A 259 12.28 -14.10 -9.06
C GLU A 259 13.37 -15.06 -8.57
N ALA A 260 14.14 -15.63 -9.49
CA ALA A 260 15.22 -16.54 -9.15
C ALA A 260 16.29 -15.87 -8.27
N ASP A 261 16.71 -14.66 -8.61
CA ASP A 261 17.68 -13.87 -7.84
C ASP A 261 17.14 -13.48 -6.45
N ALA A 262 15.89 -13.00 -6.40
CA ALA A 262 15.22 -12.62 -5.15
C ALA A 262 15.09 -13.82 -4.21
N LEU A 263 14.73 -15.00 -4.73
CA LEU A 263 14.60 -16.22 -3.93
C LEU A 263 15.93 -16.62 -3.27
N VAL A 264 17.05 -16.58 -4.01
CA VAL A 264 18.39 -16.87 -3.46
C VAL A 264 18.75 -15.87 -2.35
N ARG A 265 18.50 -14.59 -2.58
CA ARG A 265 18.76 -13.52 -1.62
C ARG A 265 17.95 -13.70 -0.33
N LEU A 266 16.67 -14.03 -0.45
CA LEU A 266 15.77 -14.21 0.69
C LEU A 266 16.16 -15.44 1.51
N LYS A 267 16.40 -16.58 0.86
CA LYS A 267 16.91 -17.81 1.50
C LYS A 267 18.17 -17.54 2.33
N THR A 268 19.14 -16.88 1.70
CA THR A 268 20.39 -16.47 2.36
C THR A 268 20.14 -15.56 3.57
N ALA A 269 19.25 -14.57 3.47
CA ALA A 269 18.90 -13.67 4.58
C ALA A 269 18.23 -14.39 5.76
N SER A 270 17.38 -15.37 5.43
CA SER A 270 16.65 -16.17 6.41
C SER A 270 17.47 -17.34 6.99
N ALA A 271 18.67 -17.61 6.47
CA ALA A 271 19.44 -18.83 6.77
C ALA A 271 18.68 -20.14 6.42
N LEU A 272 17.99 -20.12 5.28
CA LEU A 272 17.27 -21.24 4.66
C LEU A 272 17.90 -21.64 3.33
#